data_AF-A0A7T8QTH4-F1
#
_entry.id   AF-A0A7T8QTH4-F1
#
_cell.length_a   1.000
_cell.length_b   1.000
_cell.length_c   1.000
_cell.angle_alpha   90.00
_cell.angle_beta   90.00
_cell.angle_gamma   90.00
#
_symmetry.space_group_name_H-M   'P 1'
#
loop_
_entity.id
_entity.type
_entity.pdbx_description
1 polymer ?
#
loop_
_entity_poly.entity_id
_entity_poly.type
_entity_poly.pdbx_seq_one_letter_code
_entity_poly.pdbx_strand_id
1 'polypeptide(L)' 'GKRNHFLTARVHPGETNSSWIMEGTLHFLLSSHPEAIDLRNSYIFKIVPMLNVEGVIHGS' A
#
# COMPACT_ATOMS: atom_id res chain seq x y z
N GLY A 1 13.38 9.57 16.27
CA GLY A 1 13.26 9.43 14.80
C GLY A 1 11.90 8.86 14.47
N LYS A 2 11.36 9.12 13.26
CA LYS A 2 10.06 8.55 12.82
C LYS A 2 10.14 7.02 12.76
N ARG A 3 9.04 6.31 13.08
CA ARG A 3 8.95 4.85 12.96
C ARG A 3 8.65 4.45 11.51
N ASN A 4 9.22 3.34 11.06
CA ASN A 4 8.99 2.81 9.71
C ASN A 4 7.80 1.85 9.72
N HIS A 5 6.90 2.00 8.75
CA HIS A 5 5.79 1.08 8.51
C HIS A 5 5.88 0.54 7.08
N PHE A 6 5.92 -0.77 6.95
CA PHE A 6 5.96 -1.45 5.65
C PHE A 6 4.57 -1.93 5.28
N LEU A 7 4.11 -1.57 4.09
CA LEU A 7 2.85 -2.04 3.52
C LEU A 7 3.17 -2.77 2.23
N THR A 8 2.67 -3.99 2.08
CA THR A 8 2.80 -4.75 0.84
C THR A 8 1.46 -5.36 0.45
N ALA A 9 1.25 -5.61 -0.84
CA ALA A 9 0.04 -6.25 -1.37
C ALA A 9 0.36 -7.16 -2.56
N ARG A 10 -0.64 -7.95 -2.99
CA ARG A 10 -0.54 -8.94 -4.08
C ARG A 10 0.63 -9.91 -3.92
N VAL A 11 0.65 -10.64 -2.81
CA VAL A 11 1.56 -11.79 -2.63
C VAL A 11 1.03 -12.97 -3.44
N HIS A 12 -0.25 -13.31 -3.24
CA HIS A 12 -0.94 -14.24 -4.09
C HIS A 12 -1.57 -13.49 -5.28
N PRO A 13 -1.32 -13.91 -6.53
CA PRO A 13 -1.78 -13.17 -7.71
C PRO A 13 -3.28 -12.98 -7.78
N GLY A 14 -4.05 -14.01 -7.39
CA GLY A 14 -5.52 -14.02 -7.40
C GLY A 14 -6.17 -13.07 -6.38
N GLU A 15 -5.43 -12.50 -5.43
CA GLU A 15 -5.94 -11.57 -4.41
C GLU A 15 -6.13 -10.15 -4.97
N THR A 16 -6.89 -10.02 -6.06
CA THR A 16 -7.10 -8.74 -6.76
C THR A 16 -7.69 -7.65 -5.85
N ASN A 17 -8.50 -8.03 -4.84
CA ASN A 17 -9.01 -7.12 -3.82
C ASN A 17 -7.88 -6.39 -3.05
N SER A 18 -6.71 -7.01 -2.87
CA SER A 18 -5.58 -6.37 -2.20
C SER A 18 -5.02 -5.18 -2.99
N SER A 19 -5.14 -5.16 -4.32
CA SER A 19 -4.77 -3.98 -5.12
C SER A 19 -5.71 -2.80 -4.88
N TRP A 20 -7.01 -3.03 -4.80
CA TRP A 20 -7.99 -1.98 -4.51
C TRP A 20 -7.81 -1.39 -3.11
N ILE A 21 -7.52 -2.24 -2.12
CA ILE A 21 -7.22 -1.79 -0.75
C ILE A 21 -5.93 -0.97 -0.74
N MET A 22 -4.88 -1.42 -1.44
CA MET A 22 -3.63 -0.68 -1.54
C MET A 22 -3.81 0.68 -2.23
N GLU A 23 -4.58 0.73 -3.32
CA GLU A 23 -4.91 1.97 -4.03
C GLU A 23 -5.66 2.95 -3.11
N GLY A 24 -6.72 2.51 -2.44
CA GLY A 24 -7.44 3.33 -1.47
C GLY A 24 -6.57 3.81 -0.30
N THR A 25 -5.66 2.94 0.18
CA THR A 25 -4.69 3.29 1.22
C THR A 25 -3.74 4.39 0.75
N LEU A 26 -3.23 4.29 -0.47
CA LEU A 26 -2.39 5.33 -1.08
C LEU A 26 -3.14 6.64 -1.25
N HIS A 27 -4.39 6.59 -1.75
CA HIS A 27 -5.22 7.79 -1.88
C HIS A 27 -5.45 8.47 -0.52
N PHE A 28 -5.79 7.72 0.52
CA PHE A 28 -5.94 8.27 1.87
C PHE A 28 -4.62 8.85 2.38
N LEU A 29 -3.53 8.06 2.34
CA LEU A 29 -2.22 8.46 2.82
C LEU A 29 -1.60 9.62 2.03
N LEU A 30 -2.06 9.95 0.82
CA LEU A 30 -1.61 11.10 0.04
C LEU A 30 -2.58 12.29 0.09
N SER A 31 -3.77 12.10 0.65
CA SER A 31 -4.79 13.14 0.76
C SER A 31 -4.41 14.26 1.75
N SER A 32 -5.16 15.35 1.68
CA SER A 32 -5.15 16.44 2.66
C SER A 32 -5.95 16.16 3.94
N HIS A 33 -6.46 14.94 4.13
CA HIS A 33 -7.18 14.59 5.35
C HIS A 33 -6.28 14.81 6.59
N PRO A 34 -6.76 15.46 7.66
CA PRO A 34 -5.93 15.76 8.84
C PRO A 34 -5.21 14.53 9.40
N GLU A 35 -5.93 13.42 9.56
CA GLU A 35 -5.32 12.16 10.04
C GLU A 35 -4.23 11.62 9.11
N ALA A 36 -4.38 11.78 7.79
CA ALA A 36 -3.36 11.33 6.85
C ALA A 36 -2.10 12.19 6.94
N ILE A 37 -2.24 13.50 7.16
CA ILE A 37 -1.13 14.41 7.43
C ILE A 37 -0.42 14.01 8.72
N ASP A 38 -1.17 13.75 9.80
CA ASP A 38 -0.61 13.34 11.09
C ASP A 38 0.15 12.02 11.00
N LEU A 39 -0.37 11.06 10.23
CA LEU A 39 0.31 9.79 9.95
C LEU A 39 1.63 10.02 9.19
N ARG A 40 1.64 10.83 8.12
CA ARG A 40 2.87 11.17 7.38
C ARG A 40 3.88 11.95 8.23
N ASN A 41 3.41 12.73 9.20
CA ASN A 41 4.28 13.42 10.16
C ASN A 41 4.87 12.46 11.20
N SER A 42 4.14 11.41 11.58
CA SER A 42 4.54 10.47 12.63
C SER A 42 5.41 9.31 12.12
N TYR A 43 5.21 8.91 10.86
CA TYR A 43 5.75 7.68 10.31
C TYR A 43 6.44 7.87 8.95
N ILE A 44 7.31 6.92 8.60
CA ILE A 44 7.82 6.73 7.24
C ILE A 44 7.14 5.47 6.68
N PHE A 45 6.31 5.63 5.67
CA PHE A 45 5.67 4.52 4.97
C PHE A 45 6.58 4.03 3.84
N LYS A 46 6.83 2.72 3.80
CA LYS A 46 7.54 2.02 2.73
C LYS A 46 6.53 1.07 2.09
N ILE A 47 6.19 1.31 0.83
CA ILE A 47 5.04 0.66 0.19
C ILE A 47 5.49 -0.11 -1.05
N VAL A 48 5.14 -1.40 -1.12
CA VAL A 48 5.29 -2.25 -2.31
C VAL A 48 3.89 -2.71 -2.75
N PRO A 49 3.28 -2.04 -3.74
CA PRO A 49 1.87 -2.25 -4.04
C PRO A 49 1.56 -3.61 -4.69
N MET A 50 2.58 -4.28 -5.22
CA MET A 50 2.44 -5.60 -5.83
C MET A 50 3.75 -6.38 -5.68
N LEU A 51 3.72 -7.49 -4.93
CA LEU A 51 4.89 -8.35 -4.74
C LEU A 51 5.06 -9.39 -5.84
N ASN A 52 3.95 -9.90 -6.39
CA ASN A 52 3.97 -10.96 -7.39
C ASN A 52 3.47 -10.46 -8.76
N VAL A 53 4.23 -9.55 -9.38
CA VAL A 53 3.87 -8.94 -10.67
C VAL A 53 3.72 -9.99 -11.77
N GLU A 54 4.66 -10.93 -11.86
CA GLU A 54 4.65 -11.98 -12.87
C GLU A 54 3.41 -12.87 -12.76
N GLY A 55 3.10 -13.38 -11.56
CA GLY A 55 1.92 -14.24 -11.39
C GLY A 55 0.61 -13.52 -11.70
N VAL A 56 0.54 -12.21 -11.45
CA VAL A 56 -0.63 -11.38 -11.80
C VAL A 56 -0.79 -11.28 -13.31
N ILE A 57 0.30 -11.06 -14.05
CA ILE A 57 0.29 -10.99 -15.52
C ILE A 57 -0.13 -12.33 -16.12
N HIS A 58 0.33 -13.45 -15.54
CA HIS A 58 0.06 -14.80 -16.06
C HIS A 58 -1.26 -15.41 -15.57
N GLY A 59 -1.95 -14.80 -14.60
CA GLY A 59 -3.21 -15.30 -14.06
C GLY A 59 -3.08 -16.60 -13.25
N SER A 60 -1.92 -16.80 -12.61
CA SER A 60 -1.58 -18.00 -11.82
C SER A 60 -2.27 -18.08 -10.45
#